data_AF-D9U2K6-F1
#
_entry.id   AF-D9U2K6-F1
#
_cell.length_a   1.000
_cell.length_b   1.000
_cell.length_c   1.000
_cell.angle_alpha   90.00
_cell.angle_beta   90.00
_cell.angle_gamma   90.00
#
_symmetry.space_group_name_H-M   'P 1'
#
loop_
_entity.id
_entity.type
_entity.pdbx_description
1 polymer ?
#
loop_
_entity_poly.entity_id
_entity_poly.type
_entity_poly.pdbx_seq_one_letter_code
_entity_poly.pdbx_strand_id
1 'polypeptide(L)'
;VNLVLLFFILPCIFFFHPFILVLILCLWFYLFNRYVSWEFVNITTDRIVGFWLFLVSEIIVFATLLFTCLWFQDYYSKPIAHAYGAPMVESWLLISSSFFMTSYRGLINTKWCHLFLNWSIIFSFFFMITAVLEVISSGVSSLFNPHAAACYMTVGLHFIHVVIGTVGLTQLDYYFSFDVVRRYSWMIVVYWH
;
A
#
# COMPACT_ATOMS: atom_id res chain seq x y z
N VAL A 1 -16.55 -3.11 15.88
CA VAL A 1 -15.85 -4.29 15.32
C VAL A 1 -14.37 -3.96 15.32
N ASN A 2 -13.56 -4.77 16.02
CA ASN A 2 -12.14 -4.49 16.29
C ASN A 2 -11.33 -4.35 14.98
N LEU A 3 -11.21 -3.12 14.48
CA LEU A 3 -10.34 -2.76 13.34
C LEU A 3 -8.90 -3.22 13.59
N VAL A 4 -8.45 -3.16 14.84
CA VAL A 4 -7.14 -3.66 15.28
C VAL A 4 -6.95 -5.15 14.97
N LEU A 5 -7.98 -5.99 15.14
CA LEU A 5 -7.90 -7.42 14.84
C LEU A 5 -7.80 -7.65 13.32
N LEU A 6 -8.50 -6.85 12.52
CA LEU A 6 -8.46 -6.91 11.06
C LEU A 6 -7.06 -6.55 10.52
N PHE A 7 -6.43 -5.51 11.07
CA PHE A 7 -5.08 -5.08 10.69
C PHE A 7 -3.98 -6.06 11.11
N PHE A 8 -4.16 -6.81 12.21
CA PHE A 8 -3.22 -7.87 12.61
C PHE A 8 -3.42 -9.18 11.83
N ILE A 9 -4.66 -9.51 11.45
CA ILE A 9 -4.96 -10.75 10.73
C ILE A 9 -4.59 -10.67 9.25
N LEU A 10 -4.69 -9.50 8.62
CA LEU A 10 -4.38 -9.34 7.19
C LEU A 10 -2.93 -9.71 6.81
N PRO A 11 -1.90 -9.25 7.55
CA PRO A 11 -0.52 -9.69 7.34
C PRO A 11 -0.38 -11.21 7.52
N CYS A 12 -1.02 -11.79 8.55
CA CYS A 12 -1.00 -13.23 8.76
C CYS A 12 -1.66 -14.01 7.61
N ILE A 13 -2.79 -13.55 7.07
CA ILE A 13 -3.46 -14.20 5.92
C ILE A 13 -2.60 -14.07 4.65
N PHE A 14 -1.95 -12.92 4.42
CA PHE A 14 -1.00 -12.74 3.31
C PHE A 14 0.10 -13.81 3.33
N PHE A 15 0.68 -14.09 4.50
CA PHE A 15 1.77 -15.07 4.64
C PHE A 15 1.33 -16.53 4.54
N PHE A 16 0.12 -16.89 5.00
CA PHE A 16 -0.31 -18.29 5.05
C PHE A 16 -1.15 -18.74 3.84
N HIS A 17 -1.97 -17.86 3.25
CA HIS A 17 -2.86 -18.22 2.13
C HIS A 17 -3.11 -17.04 1.15
N PRO A 18 -2.24 -16.84 0.15
CA PRO A 18 -2.36 -15.72 -0.80
C PRO A 18 -3.68 -15.74 -1.60
N PHE A 19 -4.26 -16.92 -1.88
CA PHE A 19 -5.55 -17.03 -2.56
C PHE A 19 -6.76 -16.58 -1.70
N ILE A 20 -6.68 -16.77 -0.38
CA ILE A 20 -7.73 -16.32 0.55
C ILE A 20 -7.70 -14.79 0.64
N LEU A 21 -6.51 -14.19 0.61
CA LEU A 21 -6.35 -12.75 0.53
C LEU A 21 -7.01 -12.18 -0.75
N VAL A 22 -6.78 -12.80 -1.91
CA VAL A 22 -7.41 -12.38 -3.17
C VAL A 22 -8.94 -12.45 -3.06
N LEU A 23 -9.49 -13.51 -2.48
CA LEU A 23 -10.93 -13.64 -2.27
C LEU A 23 -11.48 -12.57 -1.30
N ILE A 24 -10.77 -12.28 -0.22
CA ILE A 24 -11.12 -11.22 0.73
C ILE A 24 -11.06 -9.84 0.05
N LEU A 25 -10.05 -9.58 -0.78
CA LEU A 25 -9.93 -8.34 -1.54
C LEU A 25 -11.06 -8.18 -2.57
N CYS A 26 -11.41 -9.24 -3.29
CA CYS A 26 -12.56 -9.24 -4.21
C CYS A 26 -13.88 -8.98 -3.48
N LEU A 27 -14.08 -9.63 -2.32
CA LEU A 27 -15.27 -9.44 -1.50
C LEU A 27 -15.32 -8.02 -0.92
N TRP A 28 -14.19 -7.50 -0.45
CA TRP A 28 -14.06 -6.14 0.03
C TRP A 28 -14.35 -5.13 -1.08
N PHE A 29 -13.79 -5.31 -2.27
CA PHE A 29 -14.04 -4.45 -3.43
C PHE A 29 -15.53 -4.47 -3.82
N TYR A 30 -16.18 -5.63 -3.81
CA TYR A 30 -17.62 -5.75 -4.04
C TYR A 30 -18.45 -4.99 -2.99
N LEU A 31 -18.15 -5.19 -1.71
CA LEU A 31 -18.88 -4.55 -0.61
C LEU A 31 -18.65 -3.03 -0.58
N PHE A 32 -17.41 -2.60 -0.82
CA PHE A 32 -17.05 -1.19 -0.90
C PHE A 32 -17.82 -0.49 -2.02
N ASN A 33 -17.82 -1.07 -3.22
CA ASN A 33 -18.56 -0.51 -4.36
C ASN A 33 -20.07 -0.49 -4.15
N ARG A 34 -20.62 -1.45 -3.39
CA ARG A 34 -22.07 -1.52 -3.16
C ARG A 34 -22.56 -0.59 -2.07
N TYR A 35 -21.80 -0.44 -0.99
CA TYR A 35 -22.28 0.22 0.23
C TYR A 35 -21.57 1.53 0.56
N VAL A 36 -20.29 1.66 0.22
CA VAL A 36 -19.44 2.79 0.66
C VAL A 36 -19.25 3.82 -0.45
N SER A 37 -19.25 3.40 -1.72
CA SER A 37 -19.08 4.29 -2.88
C SER A 37 -20.11 5.43 -2.93
N TRP A 38 -21.34 5.18 -2.48
CA TRP A 38 -22.41 6.18 -2.41
C TRP A 38 -22.14 7.26 -1.37
N GLU A 39 -21.42 6.95 -0.30
CA GLU A 39 -21.07 7.94 0.72
C GLU A 39 -20.08 8.98 0.20
N PHE A 40 -19.20 8.61 -0.75
CA PHE A 40 -18.29 9.56 -1.41
C PHE A 40 -19.03 10.67 -2.17
N VAL A 41 -20.24 10.39 -2.68
CA VAL A 41 -21.08 11.37 -3.38
C VAL A 41 -21.70 12.39 -2.41
N ASN A 42 -21.90 12.02 -1.14
CA ASN A 42 -22.56 12.84 -0.12
C ASN A 42 -21.60 13.57 0.83
N ILE A 43 -20.29 13.59 0.57
CA ILE A 43 -19.32 14.27 1.45
C ILE A 43 -19.39 15.79 1.24
N THR A 44 -19.89 16.50 2.25
CA THR A 44 -20.06 17.98 2.24
C THR A 44 -19.07 18.74 3.13
N THR A 45 -18.27 18.06 3.96
CA THR A 45 -17.35 18.70 4.94
C THR A 45 -15.88 18.37 4.70
N ASP A 46 -14.99 19.32 5.02
CA ASP A 46 -13.53 19.22 4.86
C ASP A 46 -12.93 18.19 5.83
N ARG A 47 -12.71 16.96 5.35
CA ARG A 47 -12.14 15.83 6.13
C ARG A 47 -10.61 15.82 6.21
N ILE A 48 -9.97 16.94 5.90
CA ILE A 48 -8.50 17.04 5.78
C ILE A 48 -7.80 16.67 7.09
N VAL A 49 -8.32 17.15 8.23
CA VAL A 49 -7.75 16.83 9.56
C VAL A 49 -7.83 15.33 9.86
N GLY A 50 -8.92 14.67 9.49
CA GLY A 50 -9.08 13.23 9.67
C GLY A 50 -8.07 12.43 8.86
N PHE A 51 -7.81 12.84 7.61
CA PHE A 51 -6.78 12.22 6.77
C PHE A 51 -5.37 12.38 7.36
N TRP A 52 -5.02 13.56 7.88
CA TRP A 52 -3.73 13.77 8.54
C TRP A 52 -3.58 12.93 9.82
N LEU A 53 -4.63 12.84 10.64
CA LEU A 53 -4.61 11.99 11.83
C LEU A 53 -4.44 10.51 11.46
N PHE A 54 -5.09 10.06 10.38
CA PHE A 54 -4.90 8.71 9.84
C PHE A 54 -3.45 8.47 9.40
N LEU A 55 -2.84 9.38 8.63
CA LEU A 55 -1.42 9.25 8.25
C LEU A 55 -0.48 9.21 9.46
N VAL A 56 -0.73 10.05 10.47
CA VAL A 56 0.07 10.04 11.70
C VAL A 56 -0.06 8.70 12.42
N SER A 57 -1.24 8.10 12.48
CA SER A 57 -1.39 6.77 13.08
C SER A 57 -0.59 5.69 12.33
N GLU A 58 -0.58 5.72 10.99
CA GLU A 58 0.21 4.75 10.22
C GLU A 58 1.73 4.96 10.43
N ILE A 59 2.19 6.21 10.48
CA ILE A 59 3.60 6.52 10.78
C ILE A 59 4.00 5.97 12.15
N ILE A 60 3.14 6.11 13.17
CA ILE A 60 3.42 5.56 14.51
C ILE A 60 3.52 4.02 14.44
N VAL A 61 2.59 3.35 13.75
CA VAL A 61 2.62 1.89 13.58
C VAL A 61 3.92 1.46 12.89
N PHE A 62 4.29 2.05 11.75
CA PHE A 62 5.55 1.73 11.07
C PHE A 62 6.78 2.04 11.91
N ALA A 63 6.80 3.15 12.64
CA ALA A 63 7.91 3.50 13.52
C ALA A 63 8.09 2.45 14.64
N THR A 64 6.99 1.97 15.22
CA THR A 64 7.06 0.90 16.24
C THR A 64 7.55 -0.42 15.65
N LEU A 65 7.10 -0.81 14.45
CA LEU A 65 7.56 -2.01 13.77
C LEU A 65 9.04 -1.92 13.40
N LEU A 66 9.49 -0.80 12.84
CA LEU A 66 10.91 -0.55 12.55
C LEU A 66 11.76 -0.60 13.83
N PHE A 67 11.27 -0.02 14.92
CA PHE A 67 11.94 -0.13 16.22
C PHE A 67 12.07 -1.60 16.65
N THR A 68 11.03 -2.42 16.48
CA THR A 68 11.12 -3.85 16.80
C THR A 68 12.11 -4.61 15.92
N CYS A 69 12.21 -4.29 14.61
CA CYS A 69 13.22 -4.86 13.73
C CYS A 69 14.63 -4.56 14.25
N LEU A 70 14.91 -3.31 14.61
CA LEU A 70 16.21 -2.91 15.14
C LEU A 70 16.50 -3.51 16.52
N TRP A 71 15.48 -3.59 17.38
CA TRP A 71 15.62 -4.11 18.74
C TRP A 71 15.96 -5.60 18.79
N PHE A 72 15.32 -6.40 17.92
CA PHE A 72 15.52 -7.85 17.90
C PHE A 72 16.69 -8.30 17.01
N GLN A 73 17.39 -7.37 16.36
CA GLN A 73 18.53 -7.69 15.50
C GLN A 73 19.67 -8.31 16.32
N ASP A 74 20.07 -9.51 15.93
CA ASP A 74 21.13 -10.29 16.57
C ASP A 74 22.15 -10.83 15.55
N TYR A 75 23.20 -11.50 16.03
CA TYR A 75 24.25 -12.07 15.17
C TYR A 75 23.73 -13.16 14.22
N TYR A 76 22.64 -13.85 14.59
CA TYR A 76 22.05 -14.93 13.79
C TYR A 76 20.99 -14.42 12.80
N SER A 77 20.70 -13.13 12.82
CA SER A 77 19.71 -12.51 11.96
C SER A 77 20.15 -12.59 10.50
N LYS A 78 19.24 -13.12 9.67
CA LYS A 78 19.43 -13.26 8.23
C LYS A 78 18.49 -12.31 7.50
N PRO A 79 18.93 -11.66 6.41
CA PRO A 79 18.07 -10.80 5.62
C PRO A 79 17.03 -11.63 4.85
N ILE A 80 15.85 -11.04 4.62
CA ILE A 80 14.80 -11.60 3.75
C ILE A 80 15.31 -11.65 2.31
N ALA A 81 15.88 -10.53 1.84
CA ALA A 81 16.63 -10.43 0.61
C ALA A 81 17.82 -9.47 0.75
N HIS A 82 18.79 -9.61 -0.14
CA HIS A 82 19.93 -8.70 -0.20
C HIS A 82 19.53 -7.36 -0.81
N ALA A 83 20.00 -6.26 -0.20
CA ALA A 83 19.62 -4.89 -0.60
C ALA A 83 19.83 -4.59 -2.09
N TYR A 84 20.92 -5.09 -2.70
CA TYR A 84 21.24 -4.88 -4.12
C TYR A 84 20.50 -5.82 -5.09
N GLY A 85 19.53 -6.61 -4.60
CA GLY A 85 18.69 -7.50 -5.40
C GLY A 85 17.30 -6.91 -5.66
N ALA A 86 16.26 -7.68 -5.33
CA ALA A 86 14.86 -7.29 -5.47
C ALA A 86 14.52 -5.95 -4.75
N PRO A 87 14.98 -5.67 -3.51
CA PRO A 87 14.67 -4.42 -2.83
C PRO A 87 15.10 -3.15 -3.59
N MET A 88 16.22 -3.21 -4.33
CA MET A 88 16.69 -2.07 -5.15
C MET A 88 15.77 -1.81 -6.34
N VAL A 89 15.31 -2.88 -7.01
CA VAL A 89 14.37 -2.79 -8.14
C VAL A 89 13.02 -2.27 -7.66
N GLU A 90 12.54 -2.77 -6.53
CA GLU A 90 11.30 -2.32 -5.88
C GLU A 90 11.34 -0.85 -5.51
N SER A 91 12.45 -0.40 -4.93
CA SER A 91 12.67 1.02 -4.60
C SER A 91 12.62 1.89 -5.86
N TRP A 92 13.28 1.45 -6.94
CA TRP A 92 13.22 2.15 -8.22
C TRP A 92 11.78 2.22 -8.78
N LEU A 93 11.03 1.12 -8.71
CA LEU A 93 9.63 1.07 -9.16
C LEU A 93 8.74 2.06 -8.40
N LEU A 94 8.85 2.13 -7.07
CA LEU A 94 8.06 3.07 -6.25
C LEU A 94 8.47 4.52 -6.41
N ILE A 95 9.76 4.81 -6.59
CA ILE A 95 10.24 6.16 -6.88
C ILE A 95 9.71 6.62 -8.25
N SER A 96 9.78 5.75 -9.26
CA SER A 96 9.24 6.05 -10.59
C SER A 96 7.72 6.24 -10.57
N SER A 97 6.97 5.42 -9.83
CA SER A 97 5.52 5.59 -9.69
C SER A 97 5.18 6.93 -9.02
N SER A 98 5.91 7.31 -7.97
CA SER A 98 5.77 8.61 -7.30
C SER A 98 6.07 9.80 -8.23
N PHE A 99 7.08 9.68 -9.09
CA PHE A 99 7.36 10.69 -10.11
C PHE A 99 6.20 10.85 -11.10
N PHE A 100 5.61 9.74 -11.55
CA PHE A 100 4.43 9.78 -12.41
C PHE A 100 3.20 10.36 -11.71
N MET A 101 3.00 10.09 -10.41
CA MET A 101 1.91 10.70 -9.64
C MET A 101 2.07 12.21 -9.45
N THR A 102 3.30 12.69 -9.24
CA THR A 102 3.59 14.13 -9.21
C THR A 102 3.25 14.76 -10.56
N SER A 103 3.62 14.09 -11.66
CA SER A 103 3.32 14.54 -13.02
C SER A 103 1.82 14.55 -13.32
N TYR A 104 1.08 13.52 -12.89
CA TYR A 104 -0.37 13.46 -12.95
C TYR A 104 -1.01 14.68 -12.27
N ARG A 105 -0.57 15.01 -11.05
CA ARG A 105 -1.11 16.14 -10.29
C ARG A 105 -0.85 17.47 -10.99
N GLY A 106 0.35 17.66 -11.55
CA GLY A 106 0.69 18.87 -12.31
C GLY A 106 -0.09 19.03 -13.61
N LEU A 107 -0.53 17.91 -14.19
CA LEU A 107 -1.18 17.86 -15.50
C LEU A 107 -2.67 17.50 -15.44
N ILE A 108 -3.31 17.61 -14.27
CA ILE A 108 -4.68 17.12 -14.00
C ILE A 108 -5.77 17.69 -14.94
N ASN A 109 -5.55 18.88 -15.50
CA ASN A 109 -6.47 19.53 -16.44
C ASN A 109 -6.16 19.22 -17.92
N THR A 110 -5.17 18.37 -18.19
CA THR A 110 -4.73 18.02 -19.55
C THR A 110 -5.09 16.58 -19.88
N LYS A 111 -5.14 16.26 -21.18
CA LYS A 111 -5.41 14.90 -21.66
C LYS A 111 -4.31 13.89 -21.28
N TRP A 112 -3.12 14.37 -20.92
CA TRP A 112 -1.97 13.53 -20.58
C TRP A 112 -2.02 12.98 -19.15
N CYS A 113 -2.91 13.48 -18.27
CA CYS A 113 -2.99 13.03 -16.87
C CYS A 113 -3.22 11.52 -16.77
N HIS A 114 -4.15 10.96 -17.53
CA HIS A 114 -4.45 9.53 -17.54
C HIS A 114 -3.25 8.68 -17.93
N LEU A 115 -2.41 9.17 -18.85
CA LEU A 115 -1.20 8.44 -19.26
C LEU A 115 -0.24 8.29 -18.08
N PHE A 116 0.02 9.36 -17.31
CA PHE A 116 0.88 9.31 -16.14
C PHE A 116 0.29 8.46 -15.00
N LEU A 117 -1.02 8.56 -14.77
CA LEU A 117 -1.72 7.75 -13.77
C LEU A 117 -1.62 6.25 -14.11
N ASN A 118 -1.85 5.89 -15.37
CA ASN A 118 -1.74 4.51 -15.84
C ASN A 118 -0.32 3.97 -15.69
N TRP A 119 0.71 4.77 -15.98
CA TRP A 119 2.09 4.38 -15.72
C TRP A 119 2.36 4.14 -14.24
N SER A 120 1.84 4.97 -13.34
CA SER A 120 1.98 4.73 -11.90
C SER A 120 1.34 3.40 -11.46
N ILE A 121 0.13 3.11 -11.95
CA ILE A 121 -0.58 1.85 -11.67
C ILE A 121 0.21 0.66 -12.21
N ILE A 122 0.75 0.74 -13.43
CA ILE A 122 1.56 -0.35 -14.00
C ILE A 122 2.81 -0.61 -13.15
N PHE A 123 3.51 0.44 -12.73
CA PHE A 123 4.70 0.31 -11.88
C PHE A 123 4.37 -0.28 -10.51
N SER A 124 3.22 0.05 -9.92
CA SER A 124 2.79 -0.56 -8.67
C SER A 124 2.45 -2.04 -8.82
N PHE A 125 1.86 -2.46 -9.94
CA PHE A 125 1.66 -3.88 -10.25
C PHE A 125 2.97 -4.64 -10.36
N PHE A 126 3.98 -4.07 -11.03
CA PHE A 126 5.31 -4.68 -11.07
C PHE A 126 5.93 -4.79 -9.68
N PHE A 127 5.83 -3.74 -8.86
CA PHE A 127 6.29 -3.78 -7.47
C PHE A 127 5.61 -4.90 -6.68
N MET A 128 4.29 -5.05 -6.82
CA MET A 128 3.56 -6.10 -6.09
C MET A 128 4.01 -7.50 -6.50
N ILE A 129 4.27 -7.74 -7.78
CA ILE A 129 4.78 -9.02 -8.27
C ILE A 129 6.19 -9.29 -7.72
N THR A 130 7.09 -8.29 -7.78
CA THR A 130 8.46 -8.46 -7.27
C THR A 130 8.48 -8.72 -5.77
N ALA A 131 7.67 -8.00 -4.98
CA ALA A 131 7.60 -8.18 -3.53
C ALA A 131 7.09 -9.58 -3.13
N VAL A 132 6.11 -10.13 -3.86
CA VAL A 132 5.64 -11.50 -3.63
C VAL A 132 6.74 -12.52 -3.98
N LEU A 133 7.46 -12.32 -5.09
CA LEU A 133 8.57 -13.19 -5.48
C LEU A 133 9.74 -13.12 -4.49
N GLU A 134 10.04 -11.94 -3.95
CA GLU A 134 11.04 -11.74 -2.89
C GLU A 134 10.70 -12.60 -1.66
N VAL A 135 9.46 -12.50 -1.17
CA VAL A 135 9.02 -13.27 0.01
C VAL A 135 9.04 -14.78 -0.27
N ILE A 136 8.57 -15.23 -1.44
CA ILE A 136 8.56 -16.67 -1.78
C ILE A 136 9.98 -17.23 -1.96
N SER A 137 10.90 -16.44 -2.52
CA SER A 137 12.29 -16.85 -2.73
C SER A 137 13.18 -16.71 -1.50
N SER A 138 12.65 -16.14 -0.41
CA SER A 138 13.41 -15.92 0.82
C SER A 138 13.84 -17.25 1.47
N GLY A 139 15.11 -17.32 1.88
CA GLY A 139 15.67 -18.49 2.57
C GLY A 139 15.38 -18.53 4.08
N VAL A 140 14.56 -17.61 4.57
CA VAL A 140 14.20 -17.41 5.98
C VAL A 140 12.68 -17.45 6.07
N SER A 141 12.12 -17.89 7.19
CA SER A 141 10.68 -17.82 7.43
C SER A 141 10.39 -16.87 8.58
N SER A 142 9.15 -16.39 8.68
CA SER A 142 8.70 -15.54 9.79
C SER A 142 8.80 -16.21 11.16
N LEU A 143 8.90 -17.54 11.20
CA LEU A 143 9.06 -18.33 12.41
C LEU A 143 10.53 -18.58 12.80
N PHE A 144 11.48 -18.07 12.02
CA PHE A 144 12.90 -18.32 12.24
C PHE A 144 13.41 -17.70 13.55
N ASN A 145 13.17 -16.41 13.76
CA ASN A 145 13.52 -15.69 14.98
C ASN A 145 12.64 -14.42 15.12
N PRO A 146 12.63 -13.74 16.30
CA PRO A 146 11.83 -12.54 16.51
C PRO A 146 12.17 -11.39 15.53
N HIS A 147 13.43 -11.27 15.11
CA HIS A 147 13.86 -10.31 14.10
C HIS A 147 13.17 -10.57 12.75
N ALA A 148 13.22 -11.80 12.25
CA ALA A 148 12.57 -12.20 11.00
C ALA A 148 11.06 -11.95 11.10
N ALA A 149 10.41 -12.33 12.21
CA ALA A 149 9.00 -12.06 12.43
C ALA A 149 8.67 -10.55 12.30
N ALA A 150 9.45 -9.68 12.95
CA ALA A 150 9.28 -8.24 12.86
C ALA A 150 9.49 -7.71 11.42
N CYS A 151 10.51 -8.19 10.71
CA CYS A 151 10.77 -7.82 9.32
C CYS A 151 9.62 -8.23 8.40
N TYR A 152 9.12 -9.46 8.49
CA TYR A 152 7.99 -9.92 7.68
C TYR A 152 6.71 -9.14 7.99
N MET A 153 6.44 -8.83 9.27
CA MET A 153 5.30 -7.99 9.63
C MET A 153 5.42 -6.57 9.05
N THR A 154 6.62 -5.99 9.07
CA THR A 154 6.89 -4.66 8.50
C THR A 154 6.69 -4.65 6.99
N VAL A 155 7.34 -5.58 6.28
CA VAL A 155 7.25 -5.69 4.81
C VAL A 155 5.82 -6.04 4.39
N GLY A 156 5.15 -6.95 5.10
CA GLY A 156 3.77 -7.33 4.83
C GLY A 156 2.78 -6.17 5.03
N LEU A 157 2.95 -5.38 6.11
CA LEU A 157 2.12 -4.19 6.32
C LEU A 157 2.34 -3.14 5.23
N HIS A 158 3.59 -2.90 4.84
CA HIS A 158 3.94 -2.02 3.72
C HIS A 158 3.31 -2.50 2.41
N PHE A 159 3.40 -3.79 2.11
CA PHE A 159 2.79 -4.39 0.92
C PHE A 159 1.27 -4.14 0.88
N ILE A 160 0.57 -4.33 1.99
CA ILE A 160 -0.88 -4.04 2.09
C ILE A 160 -1.17 -2.56 1.81
N HIS A 161 -0.34 -1.65 2.32
CA HIS A 161 -0.48 -0.21 2.04
C HIS A 161 -0.34 0.10 0.55
N VAL A 162 0.61 -0.53 -0.14
CA VAL A 162 0.78 -0.37 -1.60
C VAL A 162 -0.41 -0.94 -2.38
N VAL A 163 -1.00 -2.07 -1.93
CA VAL A 163 -2.24 -2.61 -2.51
C VAL A 163 -3.39 -1.61 -2.37
N ILE A 164 -3.61 -1.09 -1.16
CA ILE A 164 -4.65 -0.08 -0.88
C ILE A 164 -4.43 1.17 -1.72
N GLY A 165 -3.19 1.65 -1.79
CA GLY A 165 -2.82 2.81 -2.60
C GLY A 165 -3.10 2.57 -4.08
N THR A 166 -2.76 1.39 -4.60
CA THR A 166 -3.02 1.02 -6.00
C THR A 166 -4.52 0.98 -6.30
N VAL A 167 -5.35 0.47 -5.37
CA VAL A 167 -6.81 0.54 -5.50
C VAL A 167 -7.30 1.99 -5.48
N GLY A 168 -6.72 2.86 -4.65
CA GLY A 168 -7.00 4.30 -4.69
C GLY A 168 -6.67 4.92 -6.04
N LEU A 169 -5.53 4.57 -6.65
CA LEU A 169 -5.13 5.04 -7.97
C LEU A 169 -6.10 4.56 -9.07
N THR A 170 -6.53 3.30 -9.04
CA THR A 170 -7.48 2.77 -10.04
C THR A 170 -8.87 3.39 -9.90
N GLN A 171 -9.32 3.66 -8.68
CA GLN A 171 -10.56 4.41 -8.42
C GLN A 171 -10.48 5.84 -8.96
N LEU A 172 -9.33 6.48 -8.79
CA LEU A 172 -9.09 7.83 -9.27
C LEU A 172 -9.07 7.92 -10.80
N ASP A 173 -8.61 6.87 -11.50
CA ASP A 173 -8.74 6.77 -12.97
C ASP A 173 -10.19 6.53 -13.39
N TYR A 174 -10.88 5.57 -12.77
CA TYR A 174 -12.24 5.18 -13.13
C TYR A 174 -13.28 6.29 -12.89
N TYR A 175 -13.16 7.01 -11.78
CA TYR A 175 -14.09 8.09 -11.39
C TYR A 175 -13.56 9.49 -11.74
N PHE A 176 -12.60 9.59 -12.65
CA PHE A 176 -11.97 10.88 -13.01
C PHE A 176 -12.98 11.95 -13.49
N SER A 177 -14.07 11.54 -14.12
CA SER A 177 -15.12 12.47 -14.61
C SER A 177 -15.89 13.17 -13.48
N PHE A 178 -15.80 12.71 -12.23
CA PHE A 178 -16.49 13.30 -11.10
C PHE A 178 -15.63 14.39 -10.43
N ASP A 179 -16.13 15.63 -10.43
CA ASP A 179 -15.43 16.79 -9.87
C ASP A 179 -15.02 16.62 -8.40
N VAL A 180 -15.83 15.89 -7.62
CA VAL A 180 -15.55 15.58 -6.21
C VAL A 180 -14.29 14.71 -6.08
N VAL A 181 -14.16 13.68 -6.92
CA VAL A 181 -12.98 12.79 -6.92
C VAL A 181 -11.74 13.57 -7.35
N ARG A 182 -11.86 14.45 -8.36
CA ARG A 182 -10.77 15.34 -8.77
C ARG A 182 -10.34 16.28 -7.64
N ARG A 183 -11.29 16.79 -6.84
CA ARG A 183 -11.01 17.67 -5.68
C ARG A 183 -10.23 16.95 -4.57
N TYR A 184 -10.55 15.69 -4.29
CA TYR A 184 -9.90 14.90 -3.23
C TYR A 184 -8.73 14.03 -3.72
N SER A 185 -8.42 14.08 -5.02
CA SER A 185 -7.29 13.37 -5.64
C SER A 185 -5.96 13.60 -4.90
N TRP A 186 -5.75 14.80 -4.35
CA TRP A 186 -4.53 15.13 -3.62
C TRP A 186 -4.30 14.24 -2.39
N MET A 187 -5.35 13.75 -1.72
CA MET A 187 -5.21 12.86 -0.56
C MET A 187 -4.63 11.51 -1.01
N ILE A 188 -5.09 10.98 -2.15
CA ILE A 188 -4.57 9.74 -2.71
C ILE A 188 -3.11 9.93 -3.17
N VAL A 189 -2.79 11.08 -3.77
CA VAL A 189 -1.42 11.41 -4.15
C VAL A 189 -0.50 11.50 -2.93
N VAL A 190 -0.95 12.15 -1.85
CA VAL A 190 -0.16 12.26 -0.61
C VAL A 190 -0.01 10.92 0.10
N TYR A 191 -1.03 10.06 0.07
CA TYR A 191 -0.92 8.70 0.63
C TYR A 191 0.00 7.79 -0.20
N TRP A 192 0.09 8.03 -1.51
CA TRP A 192 0.99 7.29 -2.40
C TRP A 192 2.46 7.66 -2.23
N HIS A 193 2.73 8.90 -1.83
CA HIS A 193 4.06 9.41 -1.49
C HIS A 193 4.50 8.95 -0.10
#